data_AF-A0AB37MHR8-F1
#
_entry.id   AF-A0AB37MHR8-F1
#
_cell.length_a   1.000
_cell.length_b   1.000
_cell.length_c   1.000
_cell.angle_alpha   90.00
_cell.angle_beta   90.00
_cell.angle_gamma   90.00
#
_symmetry.space_group_name_H-M   'P 1'
#
loop_
_entity.id
_entity.type
_entity.pdbx_description
1 polymer ?
#
loop_
_entity_poly.entity_id
_entity_poly.type
_entity_poly.pdbx_seq_one_letter_code
_entity_poly.pdbx_strand_id
1 'polypeptide(L)' 'MKKILNVSEMKQVRGGAVPSSYCGEGELLYTCTSDYGNGQTSTGVVCAKDKNAAGVAVMIAHTAVGSMDVVCS' A
#
# COMPACT_ATOMS: atom_id res chain seq x y z
N MET A 1 -0.30 27.73 7.74
CA MET A 1 1.12 27.36 7.48
C MET A 1 1.18 25.85 7.32
N LYS A 2 1.51 25.33 6.13
CA LYS A 2 1.63 23.88 5.90
C LYS A 2 3.03 23.46 6.36
N LYS A 3 3.10 22.68 7.44
CA LYS A 3 4.35 22.16 8.00
C LYS A 3 4.92 21.14 7.00
N ILE A 4 6.05 21.47 6.38
CA ILE A 4 6.78 20.55 5.49
C ILE A 4 7.53 19.58 6.41
N LEU A 5 7.11 18.31 6.43
CA LEU A 5 7.78 17.28 7.21
C LEU A 5 9.19 17.04 6.67
N ASN A 6 10.16 16.96 7.59
CA ASN A 6 11.56 16.68 7.26
C ASN A 6 11.67 15.23 6.73
N VAL A 7 12.61 14.97 5.80
CA VAL A 7 12.85 13.64 5.21
C VAL A 7 13.04 12.55 6.28
N SER A 8 13.54 12.93 7.46
CA SER A 8 13.71 12.06 8.62
C SER A 8 12.38 11.71 9.32
N GLU A 9 11.38 12.60 9.27
CA GLU A 9 10.01 12.36 9.77
C GLU A 9 9.19 11.55 8.76
N MET A 10 9.44 11.68 7.45
CA MET A 10 8.84 10.81 6.43
C MET A 10 9.27 9.35 6.58
N LYS A 11 10.47 9.11 7.14
CA LYS A 11 10.97 7.76 7.45
C LYS A 11 10.23 7.07 8.61
N GLN A 12 9.40 7.82 9.35
CA GLN A 12 8.49 7.32 10.40
C GLN A 12 7.04 7.19 9.95
N VAL A 13 6.73 7.36 8.66
CA VAL A 13 5.40 7.03 8.11
C VAL A 13 5.31 5.50 8.04
N ARG A 14 5.12 4.89 9.21
CA ARG A 14 4.78 3.48 9.38
C ARG A 14 3.60 3.20 8.47
N GLY A 15 3.83 2.36 7.46
CA GLY A 15 2.93 2.06 6.35
C GLY A 15 1.49 1.84 6.80
N GLY A 16 0.69 2.89 6.68
CA GLY A 16 -0.72 2.90 7.01
C GLY A 16 -1.46 3.69 5.95
N ALA A 17 -2.73 3.36 5.77
CA ALA A 17 -3.63 4.05 4.86
C ALA A 17 -3.60 5.57 5.08
N VAL A 18 -3.02 6.33 4.14
CA VAL A 18 -3.02 7.81 4.21
C VAL A 18 -3.88 8.39 3.08
N PRO A 19 -4.72 9.38 3.36
CA PRO A 19 -5.34 10.15 2.29
C PRO A 19 -4.23 10.85 1.50
N SER A 20 -4.21 10.60 0.19
CA SER A 20 -3.13 11.02 -0.71
C SER A 20 -3.73 11.73 -1.90
N SER A 21 -3.13 12.85 -2.31
CA SER A 21 -3.51 13.57 -3.54
C SER A 21 -3.21 12.80 -4.82
N TYR A 22 -2.56 11.63 -4.70
CA TYR A 22 -2.32 10.70 -5.80
C TYR A 22 -3.47 9.69 -6.01
N CYS A 23 -4.43 9.62 -5.08
CA CYS A 23 -5.56 8.68 -5.16
C CYS A 23 -6.85 9.39 -5.58
N GLY A 24 -7.80 8.61 -6.09
CA GLY A 24 -9.12 9.11 -6.48
C GLY A 24 -9.92 9.63 -5.29
N GLU A 25 -10.99 10.39 -5.58
CA GLU A 25 -11.89 10.89 -4.54
C GLU A 25 -12.50 9.73 -3.74
N GLY A 26 -12.28 9.74 -2.41
CA GLY A 26 -12.74 8.68 -1.51
C GLY A 26 -11.81 7.47 -1.39
N GLU A 27 -10.61 7.51 -1.97
CA GLU A 27 -9.58 6.47 -1.82
C GLU A 27 -8.51 6.87 -0.81
N LEU A 28 -7.94 5.85 -0.17
CA LEU A 28 -6.79 5.94 0.72
C LEU A 28 -5.62 5.21 0.09
N LEU A 29 -4.41 5.71 0.35
CA LEU A 29 -3.17 5.10 -0.08
C LEU A 29 -2.75 4.06 0.96
N TYR A 30 -2.99 2.79 0.68
CA TYR A 30 -2.60 1.66 1.51
C TYR A 30 -1.17 1.23 1.22
N THR A 31 -0.44 0.82 2.26
CA THR A 31 0.84 0.12 2.08
C THR A 31 0.59 -1.37 2.09
N CYS A 32 0.96 -2.07 1.04
CA CYS A 32 0.78 -3.51 0.92
C CYS A 32 2.13 -4.21 0.85
N THR A 33 2.27 -5.30 1.59
CA THR A 33 3.39 -6.23 1.48
C THR A 33 2.88 -7.51 0.85
N SER A 34 3.52 -7.93 -0.23
CA SER A 34 3.27 -9.18 -0.93
C SER A 34 4.40 -10.16 -0.63
N ASP A 35 4.05 -11.36 -0.18
CA ASP A 35 4.96 -12.49 0.00
C ASP A 35 4.69 -13.54 -1.09
N TYR A 36 5.73 -13.90 -1.84
CA TYR A 36 5.63 -14.82 -2.97
C TYR A 36 5.89 -16.30 -2.58
N GLY A 37 6.05 -16.60 -1.28
CA GLY A 37 6.26 -17.95 -0.76
C GLY A 37 7.64 -18.56 -1.06
N ASN A 38 8.48 -17.87 -1.84
CA ASN A 38 9.85 -18.26 -2.18
C ASN A 38 10.90 -17.46 -1.38
N GLY A 39 10.49 -16.81 -0.30
CA GLY A 39 11.32 -15.92 0.52
C GLY A 39 11.51 -14.52 -0.09
N GLN A 40 10.89 -14.23 -1.24
CA GLN A 40 10.83 -12.88 -1.78
C GLN A 40 9.60 -12.16 -1.23
N THR A 41 9.82 -10.95 -0.76
CA THR A 41 8.76 -10.02 -0.36
C THR A 41 8.91 -8.73 -1.15
N SER A 42 7.78 -8.09 -1.44
CA SER A 42 7.74 -6.77 -2.08
C SER A 42 6.78 -5.88 -1.30
N THR A 43 7.17 -4.63 -1.09
CA THR A 43 6.32 -3.63 -0.44
C THR A 43 6.03 -2.52 -1.42
N GLY A 44 4.75 -2.18 -1.56
CA GLY A 44 4.27 -1.13 -2.45
C GLY A 44 3.13 -0.33 -1.83
N VAL A 45 2.72 0.72 -2.52
CA VAL A 45 1.54 1.52 -2.15
C VAL A 45 0.48 1.41 -3.22
N VAL A 46 -0.79 1.33 -2.81
CA VAL A 46 -1.93 1.21 -3.72
C VAL A 46 -3.08 2.10 -3.24
N CYS A 47 -3.73 2.78 -4.18
CA CYS A 47 -4.94 3.53 -3.91
C CYS A 47 -6.13 2.57 -3.90
N ALA A 48 -6.90 2.57 -2.81
CA ALA A 48 -8.13 1.79 -2.72
C ALA A 48 -9.10 2.41 -1.74
N LYS A 49 -10.38 2.00 -1.80
CA LYS A 49 -11.42 2.45 -0.86
C LYS A 49 -11.33 1.76 0.51
N ASP A 50 -10.77 0.56 0.54
CA ASP A 50 -10.59 -0.23 1.76
C ASP A 50 -9.38 -1.19 1.62
N LYS A 51 -8.97 -1.79 2.74
CA LYS A 51 -7.82 -2.70 2.81
C LYS A 51 -7.97 -3.96 1.94
N ASN A 52 -9.20 -4.46 1.79
CA ASN A 52 -9.44 -5.67 1.03
C ASN A 52 -9.32 -5.39 -0.47
N ALA A 53 -9.92 -4.28 -0.93
CA ALA A 53 -9.77 -3.78 -2.29
C ALA A 53 -8.30 -3.50 -2.64
N ALA A 54 -7.52 -2.96 -1.70
CA ALA A 54 -6.07 -2.77 -1.85
C ALA A 54 -5.34 -4.11 -2.09
N GLY A 55 -5.61 -5.12 -1.26
CA GLY A 55 -5.00 -6.45 -1.41
C GLY A 55 -5.35 -7.12 -2.73
N VAL A 56 -6.62 -7.05 -3.13
CA VAL A 56 -7.08 -7.57 -4.42
C VAL A 56 -6.43 -6.85 -5.60
N ALA A 57 -6.32 -5.52 -5.56
CA ALA A 57 -5.66 -4.76 -6.62
C ALA A 57 -4.19 -5.15 -6.81
N VAL A 58 -3.46 -5.37 -5.70
CA VAL A 58 -2.07 -5.85 -5.74
C VAL A 58 -1.97 -7.26 -6.30
N MET A 59 -2.85 -8.18 -5.87
CA MET A 59 -2.90 -9.53 -6.42
C MET A 59 -3.17 -9.57 -7.93
N ILE A 60 -4.07 -8.71 -8.42
CA ILE A 60 -4.38 -8.56 -9.85
C ILE A 60 -3.17 -8.00 -10.61
N ALA A 61 -2.54 -6.94 -10.09
CA ALA A 61 -1.41 -6.27 -10.75
C ALA A 61 -0.22 -7.22 -11.00
N HIS A 62 -0.02 -8.18 -10.11
CA HIS A 62 1.02 -9.19 -10.23
C HIS A 62 0.58 -10.47 -10.95
N THR A 63 -0.64 -10.53 -11.51
CA THR A 63 -1.21 -11.73 -12.16
C THR A 63 -1.16 -13.00 -11.30
N ALA A 64 -1.08 -12.83 -9.98
CA ALA A 64 -0.82 -13.90 -9.01
C ALA A 64 -1.96 -14.00 -7.99
N VAL A 65 -3.20 -13.85 -8.49
CA VAL A 65 -4.42 -14.05 -7.71
C VAL A 65 -4.40 -15.46 -7.10
N GLY A 66 -4.13 -15.54 -5.81
CA GLY A 66 -4.10 -16.80 -5.04
C GLY A 66 -2.75 -17.50 -4.91
N SER A 67 -1.66 -16.94 -5.43
CA SER A 67 -0.29 -17.52 -5.32
C SER A 67 0.69 -16.66 -4.51
N MET A 68 0.23 -15.55 -3.95
CA MET A 68 0.96 -14.70 -3.01
C MET A 68 0.09 -14.32 -1.81
N ASP A 69 0.70 -14.16 -0.65
CA ASP A 69 0.04 -13.58 0.52
C ASP A 69 0.22 -12.06 0.51
N VAL A 70 -0.90 -11.31 0.50
CA VAL A 70 -0.87 -9.84 0.49
C VAL A 70 -1.47 -9.29 1.78
N VAL A 71 -0.70 -8.47 2.50
CA VAL A 71 -1.14 -7.78 3.72
C VAL A 71 -1.05 -6.28 3.50
N CYS A 72 -2.20 -5.59 3.59
CA CYS A 72 -2.31 -4.14 3.42
C CYS A 72 -2.67 -3.44 4.74
N SER A 73 -1.94 -2.37 5.08
CA SER A 73 -2.08 -1.61 6.33
C SER A 73 -2.48 -0.15 6.13
#